data_AF-A0A4Q7T483-F1
#
_entry.id   AF-A0A4Q7T483-F1
#
_cell.length_a   1.000
_cell.length_b   1.000
_cell.length_c   1.000
_cell.angle_alpha   90.00
_cell.angle_beta   90.00
_cell.angle_gamma   90.00
#
_symmetry.space_group_name_H-M   'P 1'
#
loop_
_entity.id
_entity.type
_entity.pdbx_description
1 polymer ?
#
loop_
_entity_poly.entity_id
_entity_poly.type
_entity_poly.pdbx_seq_one_letter_code
_entity_poly.pdbx_strand_id
1 'polypeptide(L)' 'MLKTRIKRRAIERDQAVTCLAEIKASITALNDEDLLDLADIFVRDTRGPLTAIAAAEMDKRSLRL' A
#
# COMPACT_ATOMS: atom_id res chain seq x y z
N MET A 1 5.66 -0.24 34.81
CA MET A 1 6.57 0.22 33.72
C MET A 1 5.78 0.81 32.53
N LEU A 2 5.14 1.97 32.70
CA LEU A 2 4.37 2.63 31.63
C LEU A 2 5.29 3.17 30.51
N LYS A 3 6.43 3.77 30.87
CA LYS A 3 7.42 4.32 29.93
C LYS A 3 7.93 3.29 28.92
N THR A 4 8.22 2.06 29.36
CA THR A 4 8.68 0.97 28.48
C THR A 4 7.59 0.52 27.50
N ARG A 5 6.33 0.48 27.93
CA ARG A 5 5.19 0.15 27.05
C ARG A 5 4.97 1.21 25.98
N ILE A 6 5.12 2.50 26.33
CA ILE A 6 5.03 3.61 25.39
C ILE A 6 6.16 3.52 24.34
N LYS A 7 7.41 3.32 24.78
CA LYS A 7 8.55 3.17 23.86
C LYS A 7 8.35 2.03 22.87
N ARG A 8 7.88 0.87 23.34
CA ARG A 8 7.63 -0.29 22.48
C ARG A 8 6.56 -0.01 21.42
N ARG A 9 5.43 0.60 21.83
CA ARG A 9 4.37 0.99 20.88
C ARG A 9 4.84 2.01 19.85
N ALA A 10 5.73 2.93 20.22
CA ALA A 10 6.32 3.87 19.28
C ALA A 10 7.16 3.14 18.22
N ILE A 11 8.00 2.20 18.64
CA ILE A 11 8.82 1.39 17.73
C ILE A 11 7.93 0.56 16.78
N GLU A 12 6.92 -0.14 17.31
CA GLU A 12 5.96 -0.92 16.51
C GLU A 12 5.24 -0.04 15.47
N ARG A 13 4.84 1.18 15.88
CA ARG A 13 4.21 2.14 14.98
C ARG A 13 5.16 2.57 13.86
N ASP A 14 6.39 2.93 14.21
CA ASP A 14 7.35 3.42 13.22
C ASP A 14 7.72 2.30 12.22
N GLN A 15 7.85 1.06 12.70
CA GLN A 15 8.01 -0.11 11.82
C GLN A 15 6.81 -0.32 10.88
N ALA A 16 5.58 -0.19 11.40
CA ALA A 16 4.38 -0.32 10.58
C ALA A 16 4.29 0.78 9.50
N VAL A 17 4.69 2.02 9.84
CA VAL A 17 4.74 3.14 8.88
C VAL A 17 5.78 2.88 7.79
N THR A 18 6.97 2.40 8.17
CA THR A 18 8.02 2.05 7.20
C THR A 18 7.54 0.95 6.26
N CYS A 19 6.97 -0.12 6.79
CA CYS A 19 6.44 -1.23 5.98
C CYS A 19 5.34 -0.75 5.00
N LEU A 20 4.44 0.15 5.45
CA LEU A 20 3.42 0.72 4.56
C LEU A 20 4.04 1.57 3.44
N ALA A 21 5.09 2.33 3.73
CA ALA A 21 5.80 3.12 2.73
C ALA A 21 6.50 2.21 1.70
N GLU A 22 7.13 1.12 2.15
CA GLU A 22 7.75 0.12 1.27
C GLU A 22 6.73 -0.58 0.38
N ILE A 23 5.57 -0.98 0.90
CA ILE A 23 4.47 -1.55 0.11
C ILE A 23 4.03 -0.57 -0.97
N LYS A 24 3.82 0.70 -0.61
CA LYS A 24 3.44 1.73 -1.59
C LYS A 24 4.49 1.89 -2.68
N ALA A 25 5.77 1.94 -2.30
CA ALA A 25 6.88 2.03 -3.26
C ALA A 25 6.91 0.83 -4.21
N SER A 26 6.72 -0.38 -3.68
CA SER A 26 6.66 -1.61 -4.49
C SER A 26 5.52 -1.58 -5.50
N ILE A 27 4.31 -1.14 -5.11
CA ILE A 27 3.18 -1.01 -6.03
C ILE A 27 3.49 0.02 -7.12
N THR A 28 4.09 1.16 -6.77
CA THR A 28 4.48 2.18 -7.77
C THR A 28 5.60 1.71 -8.71
N ALA A 29 6.35 0.67 -8.35
CA ALA A 29 7.42 0.11 -9.16
C ALA A 29 6.96 -1.03 -10.07
N LEU A 30 5.71 -1.51 -9.93
CA LEU A 30 5.13 -2.50 -10.82
C LEU A 30 5.11 -1.98 -12.26
N ASN A 31 5.27 -2.91 -13.22
CA ASN A 31 4.98 -2.63 -14.62
C ASN A 31 3.46 -2.52 -14.82
N ASP A 32 3.05 -2.18 -16.04
CA ASP A 32 1.63 -1.91 -16.32
C ASP A 32 0.77 -3.18 -16.26
N GLU A 33 1.27 -4.35 -16.69
CA GLU A 33 0.55 -5.62 -16.63
C GLU A 33 0.33 -6.08 -15.18
N ASP A 34 1.39 -6.10 -14.37
CA ASP A 34 1.34 -6.49 -12.96
C ASP A 34 0.43 -5.53 -12.16
N LEU A 35 0.43 -4.24 -12.52
CA LEU A 35 -0.44 -3.24 -11.89
C LEU A 35 -1.91 -3.47 -12.24
N LEU A 36 -2.21 -3.86 -13.49
CA LEU A 36 -3.56 -4.23 -13.91
C LEU A 36 -4.02 -5.51 -13.23
N ASP A 37 -3.17 -6.53 -13.14
CA ASP A 37 -3.47 -7.77 -12.41
C ASP A 37 -3.75 -7.50 -10.92
N LEU A 38 -2.95 -6.64 -10.29
CA LEU A 38 -3.20 -6.22 -8.91
C LEU A 38 -4.56 -5.54 -8.77
N ALA A 39 -4.92 -4.66 -9.69
CA ALA A 39 -6.21 -3.99 -9.68
C ALA A 39 -7.39 -4.97 -9.90
N ASP A 40 -7.24 -5.95 -10.79
CA ASP A 40 -8.25 -6.99 -11.04
C ASP A 40 -8.47 -7.87 -9.81
N ILE A 41 -7.40 -8.32 -9.15
CA ILE A 41 -7.46 -9.14 -7.94
C ILE A 41 -8.31 -8.45 -6.85
N PHE A 42 -8.15 -7.14 -6.71
CA PHE A 42 -8.86 -6.35 -5.69
C PHE A 42 -10.12 -5.65 -6.20
N VAL A 43 -10.57 -5.92 -7.43
CA VAL A 43 -11.73 -5.23 -8.03
C VAL A 43 -13.02 -5.38 -7.22
N ARG A 44 -13.13 -6.49 -6.47
CA ARG A 44 -14.29 -6.79 -5.61
C ARG A 44 -14.21 -6.15 -4.22
N ASP A 45 -13.02 -5.72 -3.80
CA ASP A 45 -12.79 -5.03 -2.52
C ASP A 45 -12.29 -3.60 -2.77
N THR A 46 -13.24 -2.71 -3.05
CA THR A 46 -12.96 -1.31 -3.43
C THR A 46 -12.57 -0.41 -2.27
N ARG A 47 -12.54 -0.91 -1.03
CA ARG A 47 -12.33 -0.08 0.17
C ARG A 47 -10.94 -0.24 0.79
N GLY A 48 -10.08 -1.06 0.20
CA GLY A 48 -8.74 -1.34 0.70
C GLY A 48 -7.68 -0.30 0.27
N PRO A 49 -6.62 -0.09 1.09
CA PRO A 49 -5.51 0.78 0.73
C PRO A 49 -4.77 0.31 -0.53
N LEU A 50 -4.73 -1.01 -0.79
CA LEU A 50 -4.14 -1.56 -2.01
C LEU A 50 -4.88 -1.11 -3.26
N THR A 51 -6.21 -1.20 -3.26
CA THR A 51 -7.06 -0.74 -4.37
C THR A 51 -6.91 0.75 -4.62
N ALA A 52 -6.86 1.56 -3.56
CA ALA A 52 -6.67 3.00 -3.69
C ALA A 52 -5.30 3.38 -4.27
N ILE A 53 -4.23 2.69 -3.85
CA ILE A 53 -2.88 2.94 -4.37
C ILE A 53 -2.76 2.48 -5.82
N ALA A 54 -3.28 1.29 -6.15
CA ALA A 54 -3.27 0.77 -7.51
C ALA A 54 -4.05 1.67 -8.48
N ALA A 55 -5.28 2.08 -8.11
CA ALA A 55 -6.10 2.99 -8.91
C ALA A 55 -5.41 4.33 -9.16
N ALA A 56 -4.78 4.92 -8.12
CA ALA A 56 -4.06 6.18 -8.27
C ALA A 56 -2.85 6.06 -9.23
N GLU A 57 -2.12 4.95 -9.19
CA GLU A 57 -1.00 4.73 -10.11
C GLU A 57 -1.48 4.41 -11.53
N MET A 58 -2.59 3.68 -11.70
CA MET A 58 -3.23 3.46 -13.00
C MET A 58 -3.70 4.76 -13.63
N ASP A 59 -4.37 5.63 -12.85
CA ASP A 59 -4.83 6.94 -13.31
C ASP A 59 -3.64 7.80 -13.78
N LYS A 60 -2.56 7.83 -13.00
CA LYS A 60 -1.32 8.55 -13.34
C LYS A 60 -0.70 8.06 -14.65
N ARG A 61 -0.84 6.76 -14.95
CA ARG A 61 -0.34 6.13 -16.18
C ARG A 61 -1.37 6.03 -17.30
N SER A 62 -2.59 6.54 -17.09
CA SER A 62 -3.71 6.43 -18.03
C SER A 62 -4.06 4.99 -18.42
N LEU A 63 -3.87 4.04 -17.50
CA LEU A 63 -4.23 2.64 -17.67
C LEU A 63 -5.70 2.44 -17.35
N ARG A 64 -6.31 1.43 -17.98
CA ARG A 64 -7.69 1.01 -17.73
C ARG A 64 -7.74 -0.50 -17.69
N LEU A 65 -8.53 -1.00 -16.74
CA LEU A 65 -8.87 -2.41 -16.65
C LEU A 65 -9.87 -2.79 -17.76
#